data_AF-A0A4U0ZM89-F1
#
_entry.id   AF-A0A4U0ZM89-F1
#
_cell.length_a   1.000
_cell.length_b   1.000
_cell.length_c   1.000
_cell.angle_alpha   90.00
_cell.angle_beta   90.00
_cell.angle_gamma   90.00
#
_symmetry.space_group_name_H-M   'P 1'
#
loop_
_entity.id
_entity.type
_entity.pdbx_description
1 polymer ?
#
loop_
_entity_poly.entity_id
_entity_poly.type
_entity_poly.pdbx_seq_one_letter_code
_entity_poly.pdbx_strand_id
1 'polypeptide(L)'
;MDKIMKLWSLIALCCFLLVGCARFIVPEAGTISHVDSRIAYSDEDKQDGVFTTKDMILEYSLIQEENGARFTGELVFDRSLTDSYPVLKTFFLKMSWVDNNGAVLMTSDVTPFFSHLAGVPNKLKIDKKIETVSGSKYIIFNYFGVFRGQKPDVSDEWSIFYFPFERS
;
A
#
# COMPACT_ATOMS: atom_id res chain seq x y z
N MET A 1 11.51 -42.91 -21.29
CA MET A 1 11.15 -42.32 -19.98
C MET A 1 11.85 -40.99 -19.72
N ASP A 2 13.11 -40.78 -20.11
CA ASP A 2 13.84 -39.53 -19.82
C ASP A 2 13.29 -38.24 -20.43
N LYS A 3 12.61 -38.31 -21.58
CA LYS A 3 12.05 -37.10 -22.23
C LYS A 3 10.88 -36.50 -21.47
N ILE A 4 10.09 -37.33 -20.78
CA ILE A 4 8.94 -36.87 -19.98
C ILE A 4 9.45 -36.19 -18.72
N MET A 5 10.47 -36.75 -18.05
CA MET A 5 11.03 -36.20 -16.81
C MET A 5 11.69 -34.81 -17.00
N LYS A 6 12.35 -34.58 -18.16
CA LYS A 6 12.90 -33.27 -18.51
C LYS A 6 11.84 -32.20 -18.76
N LEU A 7 10.69 -32.58 -19.32
CA LEU A 7 9.59 -31.66 -19.60
C LEU A 7 8.95 -31.13 -18.31
N TRP A 8 8.75 -31.99 -17.30
CA TRP A 8 8.21 -31.60 -16.00
C TRP A 8 9.17 -30.68 -15.22
N SER A 9 10.48 -30.91 -15.30
CA SER A 9 11.48 -30.01 -14.68
C SER A 9 11.52 -28.63 -15.34
N LEU A 10 11.34 -28.55 -16.66
CA LEU A 10 11.30 -27.27 -17.38
C LEU A 10 10.02 -26.46 -17.05
N ILE A 11 8.88 -27.14 -16.91
CA ILE A 11 7.61 -26.51 -16.52
C ILE A 11 7.68 -26.02 -15.08
N ALA A 12 8.23 -26.82 -14.15
CA ALA A 12 8.41 -26.40 -12.76
C ALA A 12 9.34 -25.19 -12.63
N LEU A 13 10.42 -25.12 -13.41
CA LEU A 13 11.34 -23.99 -13.42
C LEU A 13 10.69 -22.72 -14.00
N CYS A 14 9.91 -22.84 -15.08
CA CYS A 14 9.12 -21.72 -15.62
C CYS A 14 8.06 -21.22 -14.63
N CYS A 15 7.39 -22.12 -13.89
CA CYS A 15 6.42 -21.73 -12.88
C CYS A 15 7.09 -20.98 -11.71
N PHE A 16 8.31 -21.36 -11.30
CA PHE A 16 9.06 -20.65 -10.26
C PHE A 16 9.53 -19.26 -10.70
N LEU A 17 9.94 -19.11 -11.97
CA LEU A 17 10.41 -17.83 -12.50
C LEU A 17 9.28 -16.81 -12.70
N LEU A 18 8.02 -17.23 -12.78
CA LEU A 18 6.86 -16.35 -12.94
C LEU A 18 6.29 -15.80 -11.61
N VAL A 19 6.77 -16.26 -10.45
CA VAL A 19 6.27 -15.78 -9.14
C VAL A 19 6.98 -14.49 -8.68
N GLY A 20 8.12 -14.14 -9.28
CA GLY A 20 8.91 -12.98 -8.88
C GLY A 20 8.59 -11.74 -9.72
N CYS A 21 7.84 -10.79 -9.15
CA CYS A 21 7.94 -9.32 -9.38
C CYS A 21 6.77 -8.50 -8.76
N ALA A 22 5.77 -9.11 -8.12
CA ALA A 22 4.55 -8.38 -7.71
C ALA A 22 4.48 -7.93 -6.23
N ARG A 23 5.46 -8.27 -5.38
CA ARG A 23 5.37 -8.07 -3.90
C ARG A 23 6.10 -6.84 -3.34
N PHE A 24 6.67 -5.96 -4.18
CA PHE A 24 7.57 -4.88 -3.76
C PHE A 24 7.00 -3.92 -2.68
N ILE A 25 5.69 -3.87 -2.48
CA ILE A 25 5.04 -2.89 -1.59
C ILE A 25 4.51 -3.55 -0.30
N VAL A 26 4.51 -4.88 -0.17
CA VAL A 26 4.00 -5.54 1.04
C VAL A 26 5.20 -6.03 1.86
N PRO A 27 5.49 -5.42 3.03
CA PRO A 27 6.57 -5.88 3.89
C PRO A 27 6.27 -7.31 4.38
N GLU A 28 7.32 -8.11 4.55
CA GLU A 28 7.19 -9.45 5.11
C GLU A 28 6.87 -9.36 6.61
N ALA A 29 6.13 -10.35 7.13
CA ALA A 29 5.90 -10.44 8.58
C ALA A 29 7.24 -10.57 9.31
N GLY A 30 7.40 -9.83 10.40
CA GLY A 30 8.66 -9.70 11.14
C GLY A 30 9.57 -8.57 10.66
N THR A 31 9.32 -7.95 9.50
CA THR A 31 10.11 -6.80 9.04
C THR A 31 10.01 -5.65 10.05
N ILE A 32 11.14 -5.02 10.36
CA ILE A 32 11.21 -3.91 11.31
C ILE A 32 10.86 -2.59 10.62
N SER A 33 9.99 -1.82 11.25
CA SER A 33 9.59 -0.49 10.83
C SER A 33 10.47 0.62 11.40
N HIS A 34 10.62 1.71 10.65
CA HIS A 34 11.29 2.91 11.15
C HIS A 34 10.45 3.57 12.26
N VAL A 35 11.10 3.93 13.37
CA VAL A 35 10.43 4.49 14.56
C VAL A 35 9.59 5.72 14.24
N ASP A 36 10.10 6.64 13.42
CA ASP A 36 9.43 7.91 13.08
C ASP A 36 8.18 7.74 12.19
N SER A 37 7.96 6.54 11.65
CA SER A 37 6.82 6.22 10.80
C SER A 37 5.67 5.53 11.55
N ARG A 38 5.89 5.18 12.82
CA ARG A 38 4.94 4.46 13.67
C ARG A 38 3.87 5.42 14.17
N ILE A 39 2.62 5.05 13.90
CA ILE A 39 1.46 5.74 14.44
C ILE A 39 0.92 4.89 15.58
N ALA A 40 0.85 5.42 16.79
CA ALA A 40 0.28 4.71 17.94
C ALA A 40 -1.12 4.20 17.61
N TYR A 41 -1.38 2.94 17.92
CA TYR A 41 -2.67 2.29 17.74
C TYR A 41 -3.22 1.88 19.10
N SER A 42 -4.46 2.25 19.36
CA SER A 42 -5.21 1.86 20.53
C SER A 42 -6.49 1.15 20.11
N ASP A 43 -6.88 0.11 20.85
CA ASP A 43 -8.15 -0.60 20.67
C ASP A 43 -9.35 0.24 21.19
N GLU A 44 -9.29 1.57 21.06
CA GLU A 44 -10.40 2.48 21.35
C GLU A 44 -11.45 2.39 20.23
N ASP A 45 -12.72 2.71 20.55
CA ASP A 45 -13.85 2.61 19.61
C ASP A 45 -13.59 3.34 18.28
N LYS A 46 -12.84 4.45 18.32
CA LYS A 46 -12.50 5.25 17.14
C LYS A 46 -11.15 5.95 17.31
N GLN A 47 -10.32 5.85 16.29
CA GLN A 47 -9.07 6.59 16.17
C GLN A 47 -9.04 7.40 14.87
N ASP A 48 -8.92 8.71 14.99
CA ASP A 48 -8.71 9.63 13.86
C ASP A 48 -7.22 9.97 13.71
N GLY A 49 -6.76 10.25 12.49
CA GLY A 49 -5.39 10.68 12.26
C GLY A 49 -5.14 11.31 10.90
N VAL A 50 -3.94 11.90 10.77
CA VAL A 50 -3.46 12.49 9.52
C VAL A 50 -2.08 11.93 9.21
N PHE A 51 -1.95 11.30 8.05
CA PHE A 51 -0.69 10.82 7.52
C PHE A 51 -0.25 11.73 6.37
N THR A 52 0.89 12.40 6.55
CA THR A 52 1.42 13.37 5.58
C THR A 52 2.79 12.91 5.08
N THR A 53 2.98 12.99 3.77
CA THR A 53 4.26 12.82 3.11
C THR A 53 4.47 13.95 2.11
N LYS A 54 5.62 13.97 1.42
CA LYS A 54 5.87 14.94 0.35
C LYS A 54 4.92 14.79 -0.85
N ASP A 55 4.36 13.59 -1.07
CA ASP A 55 3.59 13.27 -2.28
C ASP A 55 2.07 13.26 -2.03
N MET A 56 1.62 13.13 -0.78
CA MET A 56 0.20 13.03 -0.44
C MET A 56 -0.10 13.31 1.03
N ILE A 57 -1.37 13.62 1.29
CA ILE A 57 -1.99 13.70 2.62
C ILE A 57 -3.15 12.69 2.67
N LEU A 58 -3.23 11.93 3.75
CA LEU A 58 -4.31 11.01 4.06
C LEU A 58 -4.90 11.39 5.43
N GLU A 59 -6.12 11.90 5.41
CA GLU A 59 -6.94 12.03 6.62
C GLU A 59 -7.72 10.73 6.78
N TYR A 60 -7.66 10.09 7.95
CA TYR A 60 -8.27 8.78 8.14
C TYR A 60 -8.97 8.65 9.50
N SER A 61 -9.88 7.67 9.55
CA SER A 61 -10.55 7.19 10.75
C SER A 61 -10.52 5.66 10.75
N LEU A 62 -10.16 5.09 11.89
CA LEU A 62 -10.20 3.66 12.17
C LEU A 62 -11.24 3.41 13.26
N ILE A 63 -12.32 2.73 12.93
CA ILE A 63 -13.46 2.49 13.83
C ILE A 63 -13.50 1.00 14.15
N GLN A 64 -13.51 0.63 15.43
CA GLN A 64 -13.60 -0.77 15.83
C GLN A 64 -15.01 -1.31 15.54
N GLU A 65 -15.07 -2.53 15.02
CA GLU A 65 -16.31 -3.27 14.80
C GLU A 65 -16.17 -4.68 15.41
N GLU A 66 -17.31 -5.37 15.62
CA GLU A 66 -17.33 -6.69 16.27
C GLU A 66 -16.41 -7.74 15.60
N ASN A 67 -16.11 -7.58 14.31
CA ASN A 67 -15.30 -8.52 13.52
C ASN A 67 -14.18 -7.80 12.73
N GLY A 68 -13.48 -6.85 13.37
CA GLY A 68 -12.34 -6.14 12.79
C GLY A 68 -12.46 -4.63 12.98
N ALA A 69 -11.99 -3.88 12.00
CA ALA A 69 -12.12 -2.43 12.00
C ALA A 69 -12.59 -1.93 10.64
N ARG A 70 -13.30 -0.80 10.64
CA ARG A 70 -13.62 -0.04 9.45
C ARG A 70 -12.61 1.10 9.30
N PHE A 71 -11.87 1.06 8.21
CA PHE A 71 -10.96 2.12 7.80
C PHE A 71 -11.64 3.02 6.78
N THR A 72 -11.81 4.29 7.14
CA THR A 72 -12.26 5.33 6.22
C THR A 72 -11.20 6.41 6.08
N GLY A 73 -11.19 7.10 4.94
CA GLY A 73 -10.28 8.22 4.76
C GLY A 73 -10.48 9.01 3.48
N GLU A 74 -9.88 10.18 3.44
CA GLU A 74 -9.75 11.03 2.26
C GLU A 74 -8.26 11.22 1.95
N LEU A 75 -7.87 10.83 0.74
CA LEU A 75 -6.53 10.96 0.22
C LEU A 75 -6.47 12.09 -0.80
N VAL A 76 -5.47 12.95 -0.66
CA VAL A 76 -5.17 14.05 -1.57
C VAL A 76 -3.70 13.95 -1.99
N PHE A 77 -3.45 13.88 -3.29
CA PHE A 77 -2.09 13.96 -3.84
C PHE A 77 -1.61 15.40 -3.88
N ASP A 78 -0.31 15.61 -3.73
CA ASP A 78 0.29 16.93 -3.86
C ASP A 78 0.03 17.54 -5.25
N ARG A 79 -0.21 18.86 -5.28
CA ARG A 79 -0.55 19.55 -6.53
C ARG A 79 0.60 19.59 -7.53
N SER A 80 1.84 19.67 -7.07
CA SER A 80 2.99 19.66 -7.98
C SER A 80 3.07 18.38 -8.81
N LEU A 81 2.60 17.27 -8.23
CA LEU A 81 2.48 15.97 -8.89
C LEU A 81 1.31 15.95 -9.87
N THR A 82 0.11 16.33 -9.44
CA THR A 82 -1.11 16.20 -10.26
C THR A 82 -1.23 17.26 -11.35
N ASP A 83 -0.62 18.44 -11.19
CA ASP A 83 -0.58 19.46 -12.24
C ASP A 83 0.35 19.03 -13.41
N SER A 84 1.43 18.30 -13.11
CA SER A 84 2.41 17.82 -14.11
C SER A 84 2.04 16.45 -14.70
N TYR A 85 1.49 15.56 -13.87
CA TYR A 85 1.12 14.19 -14.22
C TYR A 85 -0.35 13.93 -13.82
N PRO A 86 -1.32 14.48 -14.56
CA PRO A 86 -2.72 14.54 -14.16
C PRO A 86 -3.48 13.22 -14.33
N VAL A 87 -2.82 12.11 -14.70
CA VAL A 87 -3.48 10.82 -14.86
C VAL A 87 -2.87 9.79 -13.92
N LEU A 88 -3.71 9.16 -13.09
CA LEU A 88 -3.30 8.10 -12.19
C LEU A 88 -3.35 6.75 -12.93
N LYS A 89 -2.19 6.18 -13.21
CA LYS A 89 -2.09 4.87 -13.86
C LYS A 89 -2.23 3.76 -12.84
N THR A 90 -1.50 3.84 -11.73
CA THR A 90 -1.52 2.81 -10.68
C THR A 90 -1.29 3.46 -9.33
N PHE A 91 -1.98 2.96 -8.30
CA PHE A 91 -1.75 3.38 -6.93
C PHE A 91 -2.06 2.21 -6.00
N PHE A 92 -1.21 2.05 -5.00
CA PHE A 92 -1.41 1.11 -3.91
C PHE A 92 -1.13 1.82 -2.60
N LEU A 93 -2.06 1.70 -1.66
CA LEU A 93 -1.89 2.14 -0.29
C LEU A 93 -2.09 0.94 0.63
N LYS A 94 -1.09 0.67 1.46
CA LYS A 94 -1.09 -0.43 2.41
C LYS A 94 -1.00 0.12 3.83
N MET A 95 -1.64 -0.60 4.74
CA MET A 95 -1.56 -0.33 6.17
C MET A 95 -1.01 -1.58 6.85
N SER A 96 0.10 -1.46 7.56
CA SER A 96 0.70 -2.55 8.32
C SER A 96 0.39 -2.41 9.81
N TRP A 97 0.00 -3.52 10.42
CA TRP A 97 -0.16 -3.70 11.85
C TRP A 97 1.17 -4.10 12.46
N VAL A 98 1.58 -3.41 13.53
CA VAL A 98 2.94 -3.49 14.04
C VAL A 98 2.95 -3.70 15.55
N ASP A 99 3.82 -4.59 16.04
CA ASP A 99 3.94 -4.91 17.46
C ASP A 99 4.72 -3.84 18.25
N ASN A 100 4.92 -4.06 19.55
CA ASN A 100 5.66 -3.13 20.40
C ASN A 100 7.13 -2.92 20.00
N ASN A 101 7.75 -3.90 19.33
CA ASN A 101 9.14 -3.84 18.90
C ASN A 101 9.29 -3.14 17.54
N GLY A 102 8.17 -2.89 16.84
CA GLY A 102 8.19 -2.34 15.50
C GLY A 102 8.15 -3.40 14.40
N ALA A 103 7.93 -4.67 14.73
CA ALA A 103 7.84 -5.76 13.77
C ALA A 103 6.44 -5.84 13.13
N VAL A 104 6.39 -6.01 11.81
CA VAL A 104 5.13 -6.19 11.08
C VAL A 104 4.47 -7.51 11.45
N LEU A 105 3.22 -7.45 11.88
CA LEU A 105 2.38 -8.63 12.14
C LEU A 105 1.54 -9.00 10.91
N MET A 106 0.96 -8.00 10.24
CA MET A 106 0.12 -8.17 9.06
C MET A 106 0.08 -6.88 8.24
N THR A 107 -0.25 -6.99 6.95
CA THR A 107 -0.50 -5.84 6.09
C THR A 107 -1.87 -5.95 5.41
N SER A 108 -2.68 -4.91 5.52
CA SER A 108 -3.99 -4.76 4.90
C SER A 108 -3.91 -3.82 3.68
N ASP A 109 -4.70 -4.11 2.65
CA ASP A 109 -4.83 -3.24 1.48
C ASP A 109 -5.93 -2.20 1.69
N VAL A 110 -5.52 -0.94 1.90
CA VAL A 110 -6.43 0.20 2.07
C VAL A 110 -6.45 1.13 0.85
N THR A 111 -6.07 0.62 -0.32
CA THR A 111 -6.06 1.38 -1.57
C THR A 111 -7.46 1.91 -1.91
N PRO A 112 -7.63 3.23 -2.17
CA PRO A 112 -8.91 3.80 -2.59
C PRO A 112 -9.38 3.21 -3.92
N PHE A 113 -10.69 3.27 -4.16
CA PHE A 113 -11.21 3.01 -5.48
C PHE A 113 -10.95 4.21 -6.40
N PHE A 114 -10.35 3.96 -7.57
CA PHE A 114 -10.16 4.98 -8.61
C PHE A 114 -10.34 4.36 -9.99
N SER A 115 -10.71 5.19 -10.97
CA SER A 115 -10.85 4.75 -12.36
C SER A 115 -9.47 4.74 -13.04
N HIS A 116 -9.11 3.59 -13.61
CA HIS A 116 -7.83 3.41 -14.30
C HIS A 116 -7.75 4.33 -15.53
N LEU A 117 -6.67 5.10 -15.64
CA LEU A 117 -6.43 6.11 -16.70
C LEU A 117 -7.35 7.33 -16.69
N ALA A 118 -8.17 7.51 -15.65
CA ALA A 118 -8.91 8.75 -15.47
C ALA A 118 -7.99 9.87 -14.94
N GLY A 119 -8.44 11.11 -15.10
CA GLY A 119 -7.80 12.24 -14.43
C GLY A 119 -7.76 12.01 -12.92
N VAL A 120 -6.66 12.41 -12.26
CA VAL A 120 -6.55 12.31 -10.81
C VAL A 120 -7.65 13.16 -10.17
N PRO A 121 -8.60 12.56 -9.43
CA PRO A 121 -9.59 13.36 -8.73
C PRO A 121 -8.92 14.16 -7.61
N ASN A 122 -9.48 15.33 -7.29
CA ASN A 122 -8.96 16.18 -6.20
C ASN A 122 -8.88 15.45 -4.86
N LYS A 123 -9.78 14.48 -4.65
CA LYS A 123 -9.85 13.64 -3.45
C LYS A 123 -10.21 12.21 -3.82
N LEU A 124 -9.52 11.25 -3.21
CA LEU A 124 -9.85 9.83 -3.28
C LEU A 124 -10.43 9.39 -1.93
N LYS A 125 -11.63 8.80 -1.95
CA LYS A 125 -12.28 8.29 -0.75
C LYS A 125 -11.94 6.83 -0.53
N ILE A 126 -11.73 6.48 0.72
CA ILE A 126 -11.50 5.11 1.19
C ILE A 126 -12.60 4.76 2.18
N ASP A 127 -13.19 3.59 1.99
CA ASP A 127 -14.09 2.96 2.94
C ASP A 127 -13.92 1.44 2.82
N LYS A 128 -13.26 0.83 3.80
CA LYS A 128 -12.94 -0.60 3.79
C LYS A 128 -13.11 -1.20 5.18
N LYS A 129 -13.63 -2.42 5.22
CA LYS A 129 -13.49 -3.29 6.37
C LYS A 129 -12.15 -4.02 6.30
N ILE A 130 -11.42 -4.02 7.40
CA ILE A 130 -10.11 -4.65 7.53
C ILE A 130 -10.06 -5.49 8.82
N GLU A 131 -9.26 -6.54 8.79
CA GLU A 131 -8.99 -7.35 9.97
C GLU A 131 -8.04 -6.59 10.91
N THR A 132 -8.34 -6.62 12.20
CA THR A 132 -7.44 -6.17 13.26
C THR A 132 -6.55 -7.33 13.69
N VAL A 133 -5.38 -7.03 14.23
CA VAL A 133 -4.42 -8.06 14.67
C VAL A 133 -4.10 -7.87 16.14
N SER A 134 -4.31 -8.93 16.92
CA SER A 134 -3.98 -8.94 18.34
C SER A 134 -2.49 -8.70 18.57
N GLY A 135 -2.16 -7.94 19.61
CA GLY A 135 -0.78 -7.56 19.92
C GLY A 135 -0.25 -6.35 19.15
N SER A 136 -1.03 -5.77 18.22
CA SER A 136 -0.69 -4.52 17.56
C SER A 136 -0.60 -3.36 18.55
N LYS A 137 0.43 -2.54 18.41
CA LYS A 137 0.65 -1.29 19.15
C LYS A 137 0.79 -0.08 18.25
N TYR A 138 1.10 -0.31 16.97
CA TYR A 138 1.22 0.74 15.99
C TYR A 138 0.57 0.31 14.67
N ILE A 139 0.15 1.31 13.90
CA ILE A 139 -0.10 1.16 12.47
C ILE A 139 0.94 1.97 11.68
N ILE A 140 1.18 1.55 10.45
CA ILE A 140 2.09 2.24 9.51
C ILE A 140 1.47 2.22 8.14
N PHE A 141 1.62 3.31 7.40
CA PHE A 141 1.22 3.39 6.00
C PHE A 141 2.44 3.32 5.08
N ASN A 142 2.26 2.65 3.96
CA ASN A 142 3.22 2.63 2.88
C ASN A 142 2.49 2.63 1.54
N TYR A 143 3.11 3.23 0.51
CA TYR A 143 2.47 3.36 -0.79
C TYR A 143 3.44 3.33 -1.95
N PHE A 144 2.86 3.10 -3.12
CA PHE A 144 3.49 3.25 -4.41
C PHE A 144 2.45 3.74 -5.41
N GLY A 145 2.83 4.65 -6.30
CA GLY A 145 1.96 5.14 -7.35
C GLY A 145 2.72 5.47 -8.61
N VAL A 146 2.05 5.36 -9.75
CA VAL A 146 2.54 5.75 -11.07
C VAL A 146 1.54 6.70 -11.69
N PHE A 147 2.04 7.87 -12.09
CA PHE A 147 1.31 8.94 -12.73
C PHE A 147 1.86 9.14 -14.14
N ARG A 148 1.04 9.63 -15.05
CA ARG A 148 1.45 9.93 -16.42
C ARG A 148 0.95 11.31 -16.85
N GLY A 149 1.63 11.89 -17.82
CA GLY A 149 1.18 13.11 -18.50
C GLY A 149 -0.09 12.89 -19.32
N GLN A 150 -0.67 13.99 -19.83
CA GLN A 150 -1.92 13.96 -20.62
C GLN A 150 -1.79 13.29 -22.00
N LYS A 151 -0.59 13.24 -22.59
CA LYS A 151 -0.36 12.73 -23.96
C LYS A 151 0.21 11.31 -23.91
N PRO A 152 -0.59 10.26 -24.17
CA PRO A 152 -0.19 8.86 -23.96
C PRO A 152 1.04 8.43 -24.76
N ASP A 153 1.25 9.02 -25.93
CA ASP A 153 2.28 8.59 -26.88
C ASP A 153 3.65 9.28 -26.67
N VAL A 154 3.74 10.20 -25.70
CA VAL A 154 4.93 11.03 -25.45
C VAL A 154 5.21 11.22 -23.95
N SER A 155 4.28 10.86 -23.06
CA SER A 155 4.40 11.26 -21.64
C SER A 155 5.31 10.35 -20.84
N ASP A 156 6.29 10.96 -20.17
CA ASP A 156 7.05 10.34 -19.09
C ASP A 156 6.12 9.88 -17.96
N GLU A 157 6.48 8.75 -17.34
CA GLU A 157 5.83 8.25 -16.14
C GLU A 157 6.57 8.78 -14.91
N TRP A 158 5.82 9.23 -13.92
CA TRP A 158 6.35 9.63 -12.63
C TRP A 158 5.91 8.65 -11.56
N SER A 159 6.88 8.12 -10.81
CA SER A 159 6.61 7.18 -9.73
C SER A 159 6.79 7.84 -8.37
N ILE A 160 5.82 7.65 -7.48
CA ILE A 160 5.92 8.00 -6.06
C ILE A 160 6.01 6.72 -5.24
N PHE A 161 6.76 6.76 -4.14
CA PHE A 161 6.83 5.63 -3.23
C PHE A 161 7.23 6.08 -1.83
N TYR A 162 6.68 5.41 -0.82
CA TYR A 162 7.06 5.54 0.57
C TYR A 162 7.03 4.15 1.20
N PHE A 163 8.19 3.68 1.66
CA PHE A 163 8.39 2.35 2.23
C PHE A 163 9.25 2.44 3.50
N PRO A 164 8.63 2.66 4.67
CA PRO A 164 9.35 2.98 5.92
C PRO A 164 9.74 1.73 6.72
N PHE A 165 10.36 0.77 6.05
CA PHE A 165 10.80 -0.49 6.64
C PHE A 165 12.29 -0.71 6.39
N GLU A 166 12.94 -1.38 7.33
CA GLU A 166 14.32 -1.82 7.16
C GLU A 166 14.41 -2.78 5.96
N ARG A 167 15.46 -2.62 5.16
CA ARG A 167 15.75 -3.57 4.08
C ARG A 167 16.29 -4.84 4.72
N SER A 168 15.61 -5.96 4.52
CA SER A 168 16.11 -7.28 4.84
C SER A 168 17.27 -7.70 3.95
#